data_AF-A0A8T7AB10-F1
#
_entry.id   AF-A0A8T7AB10-F1
#
_cell.length_a   1.000
_cell.length_b   1.000
_cell.length_c   1.000
_cell.angle_alpha   90.00
_cell.angle_beta   90.00
_cell.angle_gamma   90.00
#
_symmetry.space_group_name_H-M   'P 1'
#
loop_
_entity.id
_entity.type
_entity.pdbx_description
1 polymer ?
#
loop_
_entity_poly.entity_id
_entity_poly.type
_entity_poly.pdbx_seq_one_letter_code
_entity_poly.pdbx_strand_id
1 'polypeptide(L)'
;MHKQLFYLFLVFFLWQIPLLADGETHATHFVALDGTDTKDCLDPGLPCNSIKYAIDQAAKASHVHIASGTYEVAAEDVVHFLGDKVPLMGGYTTADSFAKRDDINNPVTLLGIPFEFRAQVEALGFKVISDNAGLSSQRVQEVEKFTTAYQHAATVQKTQVACQNGVADGFECANIDLVAQLPLPAFSSSPTSASDIWGHVDMNNGNEYALMGLNNGIAVVDVSDPANPVEVGTISG
;
A
#
# COMPACT_ATOMS: atom_id res chain seq x y z
N MET A 1 -47.36 0.19 55.94
CA MET A 1 -46.46 -0.69 55.15
C MET A 1 -45.01 -0.23 55.40
N HIS A 2 -44.30 -0.85 56.34
CA HIS A 2 -43.13 -1.76 56.15
C HIS A 2 -41.96 -1.13 55.38
N LYS A 3 -40.84 -0.75 56.05
CA LYS A 3 -39.60 -1.54 56.35
C LYS A 3 -38.85 -1.93 55.07
N GLN A 4 -37.54 -1.87 54.90
CA GLN A 4 -36.36 -1.40 55.63
C GLN A 4 -35.19 -1.37 54.61
N LEU A 5 -34.15 -0.63 54.96
CA LEU A 5 -32.75 -0.71 54.52
C LEU A 5 -32.28 -2.12 54.07
N PHE A 6 -31.53 -2.21 52.96
CA PHE A 6 -30.50 -3.25 52.80
C PHE A 6 -29.37 -2.80 51.85
N TYR A 7 -28.23 -2.49 52.48
CA TYR A 7 -26.86 -2.89 52.13
C TYR A 7 -26.34 -2.76 50.68
N LEU A 8 -25.47 -1.77 50.52
CA LEU A 8 -24.14 -1.84 49.90
C LEU A 8 -23.73 -3.24 49.36
N PHE A 9 -23.67 -3.38 48.04
CA PHE A 9 -22.71 -4.28 47.40
C PHE A 9 -22.03 -3.52 46.26
N LEU A 10 -20.85 -3.02 46.61
CA LEU A 10 -19.89 -2.36 45.74
C LEU A 10 -19.26 -3.47 44.88
N VAL A 11 -19.94 -3.86 43.79
CA VAL A 11 -19.36 -4.73 42.77
C VAL A 11 -18.68 -3.82 41.75
N PHE A 12 -17.42 -3.49 42.06
CA PHE A 12 -16.44 -3.08 41.07
C PHE A 12 -16.24 -4.27 40.10
N PHE A 13 -17.16 -4.44 39.15
CA PHE A 13 -16.89 -5.18 37.93
C PHE A 13 -16.09 -4.24 37.04
N LEU A 14 -14.81 -4.06 37.39
CA LEU A 14 -13.78 -3.75 36.41
C LEU A 14 -13.69 -4.95 35.48
N TRP A 15 -14.62 -5.03 34.52
CA TRP A 15 -14.31 -5.65 33.25
C TRP A 15 -13.25 -4.77 32.62
N GLN A 16 -11.99 -5.07 32.95
CA GLN A 16 -10.89 -4.78 32.07
C GLN A 16 -11.18 -5.58 30.80
N ILE A 17 -11.88 -4.94 29.86
CA ILE A 17 -11.78 -5.28 28.46
C ILE A 17 -10.29 -5.14 28.16
N PRO A 18 -9.57 -6.21 27.77
CA PRO A 18 -8.28 -5.99 27.16
C PRO A 18 -8.56 -5.17 25.90
N LEU A 19 -8.20 -3.89 25.95
CA LEU A 19 -7.89 -3.12 24.76
C LEU A 19 -6.80 -3.93 24.04
N LEU A 20 -7.22 -4.76 23.08
CA LEU A 20 -6.38 -5.11 21.96
C LEU A 20 -6.15 -3.80 21.22
N ALA A 21 -5.10 -3.09 21.63
CA ALA A 21 -4.39 -2.28 20.68
C ALA A 21 -3.93 -3.27 19.60
N ASP A 22 -4.52 -3.19 18.40
CA ASP A 22 -3.93 -3.80 17.20
C ASP A 22 -2.58 -3.11 17.01
N GLY A 23 -1.57 -3.58 17.72
CA GLY A 23 -0.19 -3.29 17.40
C GLY A 23 0.03 -3.89 16.03
N GLU A 24 0.36 -3.05 15.04
CA GLU A 24 0.74 -3.49 13.71
C GLU A 24 1.83 -4.57 13.85
N THR A 25 1.46 -5.84 13.67
CA THR A 25 2.43 -6.94 13.71
C THR A 25 3.11 -6.95 12.34
N HIS A 26 4.28 -6.33 12.25
CA HIS A 26 5.14 -6.44 11.09
C HIS A 26 5.53 -7.90 10.91
N ALA A 27 5.03 -8.53 9.85
CA ALA A 27 5.16 -9.96 9.63
C ALA A 27 5.66 -10.27 8.21
N THR A 28 6.14 -11.49 8.03
CA THR A 28 6.53 -12.00 6.72
C THR A 28 5.39 -12.84 6.17
N HIS A 29 4.88 -12.44 5.01
CA HIS A 29 3.90 -13.20 4.26
C HIS A 29 4.62 -14.03 3.19
N PHE A 30 4.21 -15.28 3.01
CA PHE A 30 4.85 -16.22 2.09
C PHE A 30 3.96 -16.47 0.88
N VAL A 31 4.56 -16.49 -0.31
CA VAL A 31 3.87 -16.72 -1.59
C VAL A 31 4.53 -17.86 -2.35
N ALA A 32 3.74 -18.81 -2.84
CA ALA A 32 4.18 -19.88 -3.72
C ALA A 32 3.07 -20.33 -4.67
N LEU A 33 3.44 -20.83 -5.85
CA LEU A 33 2.49 -21.27 -6.88
C LEU A 33 1.57 -22.43 -6.45
N ASP A 34 1.98 -23.22 -5.46
CA ASP A 34 1.20 -24.31 -4.86
C ASP A 34 0.44 -23.88 -3.59
N GLY A 35 0.51 -22.60 -3.22
CA GLY A 35 -0.19 -22.01 -2.10
C GLY A 35 -1.69 -21.81 -2.31
N THR A 36 -2.36 -21.22 -1.31
CA THR A 36 -3.81 -20.92 -1.34
C THR A 36 -4.13 -19.56 -0.71
N ASP A 37 -4.96 -18.77 -1.39
CA ASP A 37 -5.39 -17.44 -0.96
C ASP A 37 -6.58 -17.52 0.02
N THR A 38 -6.35 -18.04 1.22
CA THR A 38 -7.44 -18.26 2.21
C THR A 38 -7.18 -17.75 3.61
N LYS A 39 -5.92 -17.40 3.95
CA LYS A 39 -5.49 -16.96 5.29
C LYS A 39 -4.59 -15.74 5.19
N ASP A 40 -3.87 -15.42 6.27
CA ASP A 40 -2.88 -14.35 6.35
C ASP A 40 -1.52 -14.71 5.72
N CYS A 41 -1.27 -15.99 5.42
CA CYS A 41 -0.04 -16.50 4.79
C CYS A 41 1.24 -16.23 5.59
N LEU A 42 1.14 -16.22 6.91
CA LEU A 42 2.28 -16.06 7.81
C LEU A 42 3.02 -17.38 8.11
N ASP A 43 2.46 -18.51 7.70
CA ASP A 43 3.06 -19.83 7.84
C ASP A 43 3.72 -20.23 6.50
N PRO A 44 5.04 -20.48 6.45
CA PRO A 44 5.72 -20.91 5.22
C PRO A 44 5.23 -22.27 4.71
N GLY A 45 4.58 -23.09 5.55
CA GLY A 45 3.92 -24.33 5.13
C GLY A 45 2.52 -24.12 4.53
N LEU A 46 1.96 -22.92 4.64
CA LEU A 46 0.66 -22.53 4.08
C LEU A 46 0.75 -21.16 3.36
N PRO A 47 1.60 -21.05 2.31
CA PRO A 47 1.77 -19.79 1.60
C PRO A 47 0.52 -19.40 0.81
N CYS A 48 0.41 -18.12 0.50
CA CYS A 48 -0.52 -17.57 -0.49
C CYS A 48 -0.19 -18.11 -1.89
N ASN A 49 -1.20 -18.19 -2.75
CA ASN A 49 -1.01 -18.49 -4.17
C ASN A 49 -0.57 -17.24 -4.95
N SER A 50 -1.22 -16.10 -4.70
CA SER A 50 -0.99 -14.86 -5.43
C SER A 50 -0.22 -13.83 -4.61
N ILE A 51 0.64 -13.08 -5.29
CA ILE A 51 1.42 -11.99 -4.67
C ILE A 51 0.48 -10.87 -4.20
N LYS A 52 -0.53 -10.53 -5.02
CA LYS A 52 -1.53 -9.51 -4.68
C LYS A 52 -2.25 -9.83 -3.37
N TYR A 53 -2.76 -11.06 -3.24
CA TYR A 53 -3.49 -11.41 -2.03
C TYR A 53 -2.61 -11.29 -0.78
N ALA A 54 -1.33 -11.68 -0.86
CA ALA A 54 -0.36 -11.46 0.23
C ALA A 54 -0.14 -9.97 0.56
N ILE A 55 -0.05 -9.10 -0.45
CA ILE A 55 0.04 -7.63 -0.27
C ILE A 55 -1.22 -7.10 0.43
N ASP A 56 -2.40 -7.59 0.06
CA ASP A 56 -3.66 -7.15 0.66
C ASP A 56 -3.78 -7.60 2.13
N GLN A 57 -3.14 -8.71 2.51
CA GLN A 57 -3.06 -9.15 3.92
C GLN A 57 -2.00 -8.38 4.72
N ALA A 58 -1.04 -7.74 4.05
CA ALA A 58 0.12 -7.15 4.70
C ALA A 58 -0.18 -5.80 5.36
N ALA A 59 0.14 -5.70 6.65
CA ALA A 59 0.18 -4.44 7.39
C ALA A 59 1.40 -3.59 6.95
N LYS A 60 1.42 -2.30 7.34
CA LYS A 60 2.57 -1.41 7.09
C LYS A 60 3.87 -2.05 7.57
N ALA A 61 4.97 -1.86 6.83
CA ALA A 61 6.30 -2.41 7.11
C ALA A 61 6.40 -3.96 7.25
N SER A 62 5.37 -4.69 6.80
CA SER A 62 5.45 -6.14 6.57
C SER A 62 6.21 -6.44 5.27
N HIS A 63 6.68 -7.67 5.10
CA HIS A 63 7.46 -8.08 3.93
C HIS A 63 6.81 -9.30 3.27
N VAL A 64 6.97 -9.44 1.95
CA VAL A 64 6.48 -10.61 1.22
C VAL A 64 7.65 -11.40 0.66
N HIS A 65 7.83 -12.64 1.11
CA HIS A 65 8.80 -13.58 0.55
C HIS A 65 8.13 -14.41 -0.54
N ILE A 66 8.70 -14.38 -1.74
CA ILE A 66 8.11 -14.98 -2.93
C ILE A 66 9.00 -16.13 -3.39
N ALA A 67 8.41 -17.33 -3.44
CA ALA A 67 9.07 -18.51 -3.96
C ALA A 67 9.29 -18.38 -5.46
N SER A 68 10.37 -18.97 -5.97
CA SER A 68 10.65 -19.02 -7.40
C SER A 68 9.49 -19.60 -8.20
N GLY A 69 9.26 -19.03 -9.38
CA GLY A 69 8.07 -19.35 -10.15
C GLY A 69 7.71 -18.25 -11.15
N THR A 70 6.66 -18.50 -11.92
CA THR A 70 6.07 -17.50 -12.81
C THR A 70 4.68 -17.14 -12.30
N TYR A 71 4.47 -15.87 -11.98
CA TYR A 71 3.22 -15.35 -11.42
C TYR A 71 2.58 -14.40 -12.44
N GLU A 72 1.27 -14.56 -12.65
CA GLU A 72 0.49 -13.65 -13.47
C GLU A 72 0.14 -12.40 -12.66
N VAL A 73 0.31 -11.23 -13.28
CA VAL A 73 0.00 -9.93 -12.68
C VAL A 73 -0.99 -9.21 -13.59
N ALA A 74 -2.10 -8.78 -13.00
CA ALA A 74 -3.08 -7.97 -13.71
C ALA A 74 -2.52 -6.55 -13.91
N ALA A 75 -2.84 -5.90 -15.03
CA ALA A 75 -2.30 -4.58 -15.38
C ALA A 75 -2.66 -3.51 -14.33
N GLU A 76 -3.89 -3.58 -13.82
CA GLU A 76 -4.44 -2.74 -12.76
C GLU A 76 -3.75 -2.94 -11.40
N ASP A 77 -3.14 -4.10 -11.18
CA ASP A 77 -2.49 -4.42 -9.92
C ASP A 77 -1.04 -3.95 -9.87
N VAL A 78 -0.44 -3.59 -11.01
CA VAL A 78 0.99 -3.25 -11.13
C VAL A 78 1.43 -2.16 -10.15
N VAL A 79 0.57 -1.16 -9.87
CA VAL A 79 0.89 -0.11 -8.90
C VAL A 79 1.06 -0.64 -7.48
N HIS A 80 0.38 -1.73 -7.11
CA HIS A 80 0.58 -2.38 -5.81
C HIS A 80 1.96 -3.03 -5.70
N PHE A 81 2.54 -3.48 -6.82
CA PHE A 81 3.90 -4.06 -6.87
C PHE A 81 4.99 -2.99 -6.87
N LEU A 82 4.69 -1.80 -7.40
CA LEU A 82 5.59 -0.66 -7.44
C LEU A 82 5.52 0.20 -6.17
N GLY A 83 4.56 -0.08 -5.28
CA GLY A 83 4.42 0.65 -4.03
C GLY A 83 5.46 0.22 -3.00
N ASP A 84 6.12 1.19 -2.37
CA ASP A 84 7.07 0.95 -1.27
C ASP A 84 6.38 0.53 0.06
N LYS A 85 5.06 0.35 0.06
CA LYS A 85 4.28 0.05 1.27
C LYS A 85 4.68 -1.30 1.90
N VAL A 86 4.95 -2.30 1.07
CA VAL A 86 5.24 -3.68 1.47
C VAL A 86 6.37 -4.22 0.59
N PRO A 87 7.61 -4.33 1.09
CA PRO A 87 8.73 -4.80 0.29
C PRO A 87 8.48 -6.22 -0.23
N LEU A 88 8.56 -6.38 -1.55
CA LEU A 88 8.45 -7.66 -2.24
C LEU A 88 9.84 -8.25 -2.45
N MET A 89 10.06 -9.46 -1.96
CA MET A 89 11.36 -10.12 -1.97
C MET A 89 11.28 -11.47 -2.67
N GLY A 90 11.79 -11.53 -3.89
CA GLY A 90 12.00 -12.81 -4.60
C GLY A 90 13.20 -13.59 -4.07
N GLY A 91 13.50 -14.72 -4.73
CA GLY A 91 14.69 -15.52 -4.42
C GLY A 91 14.48 -16.65 -3.43
N TYR A 92 13.24 -16.94 -3.01
CA TYR A 92 12.95 -17.99 -2.04
C TYR A 92 12.48 -19.28 -2.70
N THR A 93 12.31 -20.34 -1.91
CA THR A 93 11.74 -21.61 -2.36
C THR A 93 10.93 -22.24 -1.22
N THR A 94 9.92 -23.03 -1.55
CA THR A 94 9.17 -23.81 -0.56
C THR A 94 10.00 -24.98 -0.01
N ALA A 95 11.00 -25.45 -0.77
CA ALA A 95 11.82 -26.61 -0.42
C ALA A 95 12.63 -26.43 0.88
N ASP A 96 13.01 -25.20 1.21
CA ASP A 96 13.72 -24.85 2.44
C ASP A 96 12.84 -24.04 3.40
N SER A 97 11.52 -24.04 3.20
CA SER A 97 10.57 -23.24 3.97
C SER A 97 10.92 -21.74 3.97
N PHE A 98 11.34 -21.22 2.81
CA PHE A 98 11.71 -19.81 2.61
C PHE A 98 12.87 -19.34 3.51
N ALA A 99 13.73 -20.26 3.94
CA ALA A 99 14.80 -19.96 4.89
C ALA A 99 15.94 -19.15 4.25
N LYS A 100 16.26 -19.38 2.97
CA LYS A 100 17.39 -18.73 2.30
C LYS A 100 16.96 -18.07 0.99
N ARG A 101 17.35 -16.80 0.86
CA ARG A 101 17.24 -16.04 -0.40
C ARG A 101 18.41 -16.35 -1.34
N ASP A 102 18.10 -16.60 -2.60
CA ASP A 102 19.04 -16.80 -3.71
C ASP A 102 18.39 -16.36 -5.03
N ASP A 103 18.59 -15.10 -5.42
CA ASP A 103 17.96 -14.52 -6.61
C ASP A 103 18.41 -15.13 -7.94
N ILE A 104 19.56 -15.82 -7.93
CA ILE A 104 20.13 -16.44 -9.13
C ILE A 104 19.45 -17.79 -9.37
N ASN A 105 19.40 -18.63 -8.34
CA ASN A 105 18.89 -20.00 -8.46
C ASN A 105 17.38 -20.08 -8.25
N ASN A 106 16.77 -19.11 -7.57
CA ASN A 106 15.34 -19.04 -7.30
C ASN A 106 14.71 -17.80 -7.96
N PRO A 107 14.80 -17.64 -9.28
CA PRO A 107 14.25 -16.46 -9.95
C PRO A 107 12.72 -16.43 -9.84
N VAL A 108 12.18 -15.22 -9.65
CA VAL A 108 10.75 -14.95 -9.74
C VAL A 108 10.49 -14.21 -11.05
N THR A 109 9.52 -14.71 -11.81
CA THR A 109 9.12 -14.14 -13.09
C THR A 109 7.69 -13.62 -12.98
N LEU A 110 7.46 -12.39 -13.44
CA LEU A 110 6.13 -11.79 -13.52
C LEU A 110 5.68 -11.73 -14.98
N LEU A 111 4.47 -12.24 -15.24
CA LEU A 111 3.80 -12.20 -16.54
C LEU A 111 2.74 -11.10 -16.54
N GLY A 112 2.62 -10.37 -17.65
CA GLY A 112 1.56 -9.37 -17.82
C GLY A 112 1.93 -7.94 -17.43
N ILE A 113 3.20 -7.69 -17.06
CA ILE A 113 3.67 -6.34 -16.71
C ILE A 113 3.73 -5.45 -17.97
N PRO A 114 3.01 -4.31 -17.99
CA PRO A 114 3.08 -3.32 -19.06
C PRO A 114 4.50 -2.81 -19.31
N PHE A 115 4.80 -2.45 -20.56
CA PHE A 115 6.16 -2.12 -21.01
C PHE A 115 6.80 -0.97 -20.20
N GLU A 116 6.01 0.04 -19.89
CA GLU A 116 6.34 1.25 -19.14
C GLU A 116 6.78 0.97 -17.69
N PHE A 117 6.33 -0.13 -17.08
CA PHE A 117 6.64 -0.48 -15.70
C PHE A 117 7.76 -1.52 -15.58
N ARG A 118 8.21 -2.11 -16.69
CA ARG A 118 9.18 -3.21 -16.67
C ARG A 118 10.49 -2.84 -16.02
N ALA A 119 11.06 -1.71 -16.40
CA ALA A 119 12.34 -1.28 -15.82
C ALA A 119 12.26 -1.10 -14.30
N GLN A 120 11.10 -0.66 -13.80
CA GLN A 120 10.87 -0.49 -12.36
C GLN A 120 10.72 -1.86 -11.68
N VAL A 121 9.92 -2.76 -12.25
CA VAL A 121 9.74 -4.13 -11.74
C VAL A 121 11.05 -4.94 -11.79
N GLU A 122 11.85 -4.78 -12.84
CA GLU A 122 13.17 -5.40 -12.97
C GLU A 122 14.17 -4.84 -11.95
N ALA A 123 14.09 -3.55 -11.64
CA ALA A 123 14.89 -2.94 -10.58
C ALA A 123 14.56 -3.50 -9.19
N LEU A 124 13.36 -4.04 -8.98
CA LEU A 124 12.98 -4.78 -7.77
C LEU A 124 13.53 -6.22 -7.75
N GLY A 125 14.23 -6.67 -8.80
CA GLY A 125 14.85 -7.99 -8.89
C GLY A 125 13.96 -9.07 -9.53
N PHE A 126 12.79 -8.71 -10.07
CA PHE A 126 11.91 -9.63 -10.77
C PHE A 126 12.28 -9.74 -12.25
N LYS A 127 12.17 -10.95 -12.81
CA LYS A 127 12.21 -11.13 -14.26
C LYS A 127 10.83 -10.83 -14.83
N VAL A 128 10.77 -10.21 -16.00
CA VAL A 128 9.48 -9.91 -16.64
C VAL A 128 9.37 -10.67 -17.96
N ILE A 129 8.27 -11.39 -18.16
CA ILE A 129 7.90 -11.95 -19.46
C ILE A 129 6.78 -11.11 -20.07
N SER A 130 6.99 -10.75 -21.33
CA SER A 130 6.12 -9.92 -22.13
C SER A 130 5.33 -10.76 -23.11
N ASP A 131 4.20 -11.32 -22.70
CA ASP A 131 3.24 -11.85 -23.67
C ASP A 131 2.37 -10.71 -24.20
N ASN A 132 2.98 -9.88 -25.05
CA ASN A 132 2.24 -8.91 -25.88
C ASN A 132 1.60 -9.59 -27.10
N ALA A 133 1.91 -10.85 -27.38
CA ALA A 133 1.37 -11.61 -28.49
C ALA A 133 0.04 -12.29 -28.10
N GLY A 134 -0.96 -11.52 -27.71
CA GLY A 134 -2.28 -12.07 -27.35
C GLY A 134 -3.21 -11.16 -26.57
N LEU A 135 -2.77 -9.97 -26.14
CA LEU A 135 -3.63 -9.04 -25.43
C LEU A 135 -4.80 -8.62 -26.33
N SER A 136 -6.02 -8.85 -25.84
CA SER A 136 -7.23 -8.35 -26.49
C SER A 136 -7.18 -6.82 -26.55
N SER A 137 -7.84 -6.22 -27.54
CA SER A 137 -7.95 -4.75 -27.64
C SER A 137 -8.50 -4.09 -26.37
N GLN A 138 -9.27 -4.84 -25.58
CA GLN A 138 -9.79 -4.39 -24.28
C GLN A 138 -8.68 -4.28 -23.23
N ARG A 139 -7.78 -5.26 -23.14
CA ARG A 139 -6.67 -5.25 -22.17
C ARG A 139 -5.65 -4.16 -22.49
N VAL A 140 -5.43 -3.88 -23.78
CA VAL A 140 -4.59 -2.74 -24.23
C VAL A 140 -5.21 -1.41 -23.79
N GLN A 141 -6.52 -1.23 -23.96
CA GLN A 141 -7.21 -0.01 -23.52
C GLN A 141 -7.19 0.16 -21.99
N GLU A 142 -7.22 -0.94 -21.25
CA GLU A 142 -7.16 -0.94 -19.79
C GLU A 142 -5.78 -0.52 -19.29
N VAL A 143 -4.72 -1.10 -19.86
CA VAL A 143 -3.33 -0.72 -19.62
C VAL A 143 -3.09 0.76 -19.96
N GLU A 144 -3.51 1.22 -21.14
CA GLU A 144 -3.33 2.62 -21.56
C GLU A 144 -4.03 3.62 -20.62
N LYS A 145 -5.25 3.31 -20.18
CA LYS A 145 -5.98 4.13 -19.22
C LYS A 145 -5.26 4.22 -17.89
N PHE A 146 -4.82 3.08 -17.37
CA PHE A 146 -4.13 3.00 -16.09
C PHE A 146 -2.79 3.75 -16.12
N THR A 147 -2.02 3.56 -17.18
CA THR A 147 -0.71 4.23 -17.36
C THR A 147 -0.85 5.73 -17.50
N THR A 148 -1.86 6.19 -18.23
CA THR A 148 -2.16 7.63 -18.35
C THR A 148 -2.55 8.22 -16.99
N ALA A 149 -3.41 7.53 -16.23
CA ALA A 149 -3.80 7.96 -14.89
C ALA A 149 -2.60 8.04 -13.93
N TYR A 150 -1.76 7.01 -13.90
CA TYR A 150 -0.56 6.97 -13.07
C TYR A 150 0.45 8.08 -13.44
N GLN A 151 0.73 8.27 -14.73
CA GLN A 151 1.65 9.31 -15.19
C GLN A 151 1.15 10.72 -14.84
N HIS A 152 -0.16 10.95 -14.96
CA HIS A 152 -0.74 12.23 -14.56
C HIS A 152 -0.74 12.42 -13.05
N ALA A 153 -1.02 11.36 -12.27
CA ALA A 153 -0.94 11.38 -10.82
C ALA A 153 0.49 11.65 -10.30
N ALA A 154 1.50 11.10 -10.95
CA ALA A 154 2.89 11.21 -10.52
C ALA A 154 3.53 12.59 -10.78
N THR A 155 2.93 13.44 -11.62
CA THR A 155 3.61 14.65 -12.14
C THR A 155 2.80 15.94 -12.04
N VAL A 156 1.47 15.86 -11.87
CA VAL A 156 0.59 17.03 -11.90
C VAL A 156 -0.03 17.24 -10.53
N GLN A 157 0.16 18.43 -9.96
CA GLN A 157 -0.63 18.86 -8.81
C GLN A 157 -2.06 19.11 -9.29
N LYS A 158 -3.02 18.38 -8.73
CA LYS A 158 -4.44 18.50 -9.07
C LYS A 158 -5.20 19.09 -7.91
N THR A 159 -6.21 19.88 -8.23
CA THR A 159 -7.11 20.50 -7.26
C THR A 159 -8.54 20.36 -7.78
N GLN A 160 -9.48 20.10 -6.86
CA GLN A 160 -10.91 20.01 -7.11
C GLN A 160 -11.30 19.04 -8.25
N VAL A 161 -10.89 17.78 -8.14
CA VAL A 161 -11.24 16.76 -9.14
C VAL A 161 -12.68 16.28 -8.89
N ALA A 162 -13.57 16.56 -9.83
CA ALA A 162 -14.96 16.15 -9.74
C ALA A 162 -15.11 14.62 -9.83
N CYS A 163 -15.84 14.04 -8.89
CA CYS A 163 -16.28 12.65 -8.95
C CYS A 163 -17.35 12.50 -10.04
N GLN A 164 -17.05 11.81 -11.13
CA GLN A 164 -17.99 11.54 -12.21
C GLN A 164 -18.11 10.04 -12.42
N ASN A 165 -19.34 9.51 -12.33
CA ASN A 165 -19.63 8.08 -12.48
C ASN A 165 -18.80 7.18 -11.51
N GLY A 166 -18.54 7.65 -10.29
CA GLY A 166 -17.80 6.89 -9.28
C GLY A 166 -16.28 6.93 -9.43
N VAL A 167 -15.74 7.71 -10.38
CA VAL A 167 -14.31 7.90 -10.58
C VAL A 167 -13.93 9.39 -10.57
N ALA A 168 -12.85 9.72 -9.86
CA ALA A 168 -12.19 11.01 -9.87
C ALA A 168 -10.75 10.79 -10.33
N ASP A 169 -10.45 11.14 -11.59
CA ASP A 169 -9.09 11.07 -12.15
C ASP A 169 -8.40 9.70 -12.03
N GLY A 170 -9.18 8.63 -12.20
CA GLY A 170 -8.69 7.25 -12.13
C GLY A 170 -8.75 6.62 -10.74
N PHE A 171 -9.09 7.40 -9.71
CA PHE A 171 -9.33 6.91 -8.36
C PHE A 171 -10.83 6.72 -8.11
N GLU A 172 -11.20 5.66 -7.40
CA GLU A 172 -12.58 5.47 -6.94
C GLU A 172 -12.96 6.57 -5.95
N CYS A 173 -14.12 7.21 -6.16
CA CYS A 173 -14.62 8.30 -5.32
C CYS A 173 -15.93 7.95 -4.59
N ALA A 174 -16.04 6.72 -4.10
CA ALA A 174 -17.21 6.26 -3.35
C ALA A 174 -17.19 6.80 -1.92
N ASN A 175 -18.04 7.80 -1.64
CA ASN A 175 -18.13 8.50 -0.34
C ASN A 175 -16.85 9.26 0.06
N ILE A 176 -15.95 9.52 -0.89
CA ILE A 176 -14.74 10.30 -0.71
C ILE A 176 -14.49 11.14 -1.96
N ASP A 177 -14.05 12.37 -1.78
CA ASP A 177 -13.73 13.29 -2.86
C ASP A 177 -12.21 13.49 -2.97
N LEU A 178 -11.67 13.46 -4.19
CA LEU A 178 -10.28 13.82 -4.46
C LEU A 178 -10.16 15.35 -4.56
N VAL A 179 -9.92 15.98 -3.41
CA VAL A 179 -9.88 17.44 -3.28
C VAL A 179 -8.58 18.03 -3.81
N ALA A 180 -7.45 17.39 -3.53
CA ALA A 180 -6.16 17.76 -4.09
C ALA A 180 -5.18 16.59 -4.10
N GLN A 181 -4.16 16.70 -4.94
CA GLN A 181 -3.06 15.76 -5.03
C GLN A 181 -1.74 16.50 -5.19
N LEU A 182 -0.77 16.23 -4.32
CA LEU A 182 0.57 16.78 -4.37
C LEU A 182 1.56 15.69 -4.82
N PRO A 183 2.08 15.73 -6.06
CA PRO A 183 2.99 14.70 -6.56
C PRO A 183 4.39 14.82 -5.92
N LEU A 184 5.14 13.73 -5.83
CA LEU A 184 6.49 13.71 -5.21
C LEU A 184 7.44 14.79 -5.76
N PRO A 185 7.49 15.07 -7.09
CA PRO A 185 8.33 16.14 -7.62
C PRO A 185 7.91 17.56 -7.20
N ALA A 186 6.72 17.75 -6.62
CA ALA A 186 6.27 19.06 -6.14
C ALA A 186 6.85 19.41 -4.76
N PHE A 187 7.40 18.44 -4.01
CA PHE A 187 8.10 18.70 -2.77
C PHE A 187 9.49 19.28 -3.04
N SER A 188 9.87 20.27 -2.23
CA SER A 188 11.16 20.96 -2.36
C SER A 188 12.37 20.04 -2.22
N SER A 189 12.26 18.92 -1.49
CA SER A 189 13.33 17.93 -1.34
C SER A 189 13.45 16.96 -2.52
N SER A 190 12.54 16.97 -3.49
CA SER A 190 12.51 16.03 -4.63
C SER A 190 12.67 14.55 -4.21
N PRO A 191 11.81 14.04 -3.31
CA PRO A 191 11.85 12.65 -2.88
C PRO A 191 11.53 11.71 -4.05
N THR A 192 12.07 10.48 -3.98
CA THR A 192 11.76 9.43 -4.97
C THR A 192 10.67 8.49 -4.48
N SER A 193 10.39 8.46 -3.17
CA SER A 193 9.26 7.75 -2.60
C SER A 193 8.80 8.35 -1.26
N ALA A 194 7.60 7.97 -0.84
CA ALA A 194 6.97 8.36 0.42
C ALA A 194 6.39 7.13 1.11
N SER A 195 6.20 7.21 2.43
CA SER A 195 5.75 6.10 3.25
C SER A 195 4.44 6.39 3.97
N ASP A 196 4.53 7.13 5.09
CA ASP A 196 3.41 7.38 5.99
C ASP A 196 2.94 8.84 5.96
N ILE A 197 1.70 9.05 6.34
CA ILE A 197 1.09 10.37 6.51
C ILE A 197 0.38 10.44 7.86
N TRP A 198 0.68 11.48 8.61
CA TRP A 198 0.04 11.76 9.90
C TRP A 198 -0.64 13.14 9.86
N GLY A 199 -1.76 13.29 10.56
CA GLY A 199 -2.48 14.56 10.69
C GLY A 199 -2.19 15.27 12.02
N HIS A 200 -1.97 16.59 11.97
CA HIS A 200 -1.87 17.44 13.16
C HIS A 200 -2.83 18.63 13.03
N VAL A 201 -3.51 18.98 14.13
CA VAL A 201 -4.35 20.18 14.20
C VAL A 201 -3.74 21.13 15.23
N ASP A 202 -3.36 22.33 14.80
CA ASP A 202 -2.87 23.37 15.70
C ASP A 202 -4.04 23.95 16.49
N MET A 203 -4.03 23.73 17.81
CA MET A 203 -5.11 24.16 18.71
C MET A 203 -5.23 25.68 18.86
N ASN A 204 -4.23 26.46 18.43
CA ASN A 204 -4.24 27.92 18.59
C ASN A 204 -5.04 28.63 17.49
N ASN A 205 -4.99 28.11 16.27
CA ASN A 205 -5.59 28.71 15.07
C ASN A 205 -6.55 27.77 14.33
N GLY A 206 -6.57 26.47 14.67
CA GLY A 206 -7.40 25.46 14.01
C GLY A 206 -6.84 24.98 12.68
N ASN A 207 -5.60 25.34 12.33
CA ASN A 207 -4.97 24.92 11.09
C ASN A 207 -4.66 23.42 11.11
N GLU A 208 -4.86 22.76 9.97
CA GLU A 208 -4.60 21.33 9.80
C GLU A 208 -3.34 21.12 8.97
N TYR A 209 -2.52 20.16 9.40
CA TYR A 209 -1.24 19.85 8.77
C TYR A 209 -1.13 18.35 8.50
N ALA A 210 -0.65 18.00 7.32
CA ALA A 210 -0.19 16.66 7.00
C ALA A 210 1.33 16.57 7.18
N LEU A 211 1.78 15.59 7.95
CA LEU A 211 3.17 15.21 8.13
C LEU A 211 3.43 14.02 7.24
N MET A 212 4.23 14.19 6.19
CA MET A 212 4.50 13.16 5.20
C MET A 212 5.92 12.62 5.37
N GLY A 213 6.02 11.31 5.60
CA GLY A 213 7.29 10.58 5.58
C GLY A 213 7.78 10.41 4.15
N LEU A 214 9.00 10.86 3.88
CA LEU A 214 9.67 10.79 2.60
C LEU A 214 10.93 9.92 2.73
N ASN A 215 11.39 9.35 1.63
CA ASN A 215 12.62 8.56 1.64
C ASN A 215 13.88 9.38 1.99
N ASN A 216 13.79 10.71 1.91
CA ASN A 216 14.86 11.66 2.23
C ASN A 216 14.51 12.60 3.40
N GLY A 217 13.48 12.30 4.20
CA GLY A 217 13.12 13.13 5.35
C GLY A 217 11.62 13.17 5.67
N ILE A 218 11.15 14.31 6.20
CA ILE A 218 9.76 14.57 6.52
C ILE A 218 9.36 15.90 5.89
N ALA A 219 8.23 15.95 5.19
CA ALA A 219 7.60 17.18 4.74
C ALA A 219 6.38 17.53 5.61
N VAL A 220 6.20 18.81 5.91
CA VAL A 220 5.04 19.35 6.60
C VAL A 220 4.22 20.14 5.59
N VAL A 221 2.97 19.74 5.39
CA VAL A 221 2.06 20.32 4.41
C VAL A 221 0.88 20.94 5.14
N ASP A 222 0.64 22.23 4.95
CA ASP A 222 -0.59 22.89 5.40
C ASP A 222 -1.75 22.45 4.50
N VAL A 223 -2.79 21.91 5.13
CA VAL A 223 -4.02 21.41 4.48
C VAL A 223 -5.27 22.15 4.97
N SER A 224 -5.09 23.30 5.63
CA SER A 224 -6.19 24.14 6.13
C SER A 224 -7.11 24.62 5.01
N ASP A 225 -6.56 24.83 3.80
CA ASP A 225 -7.32 24.84 2.54
C ASP A 225 -7.06 23.51 1.81
N PRO A 226 -7.96 22.52 1.91
CA PRO A 226 -7.74 21.20 1.33
C PRO A 226 -7.72 21.22 -0.21
N ALA A 227 -8.22 22.29 -0.83
CA ALA A 227 -8.13 22.49 -2.28
C ALA A 227 -6.74 22.96 -2.73
N ASN A 228 -5.95 23.55 -1.82
CA ASN A 228 -4.66 24.15 -2.12
C ASN A 228 -3.63 23.76 -1.05
N PRO A 229 -3.22 22.48 -0.96
CA PRO A 229 -2.21 22.06 -0.01
C PRO A 229 -0.85 22.69 -0.34
N VAL A 230 -0.13 23.16 0.68
CA VAL A 230 1.17 23.84 0.53
C VAL A 230 2.21 23.25 1.47
N GLU A 231 3.38 22.87 0.95
CA GLU A 231 4.53 22.52 1.79
C GLU A 231 5.01 23.75 2.56
N VAL A 232 4.97 23.68 3.89
CA VAL A 232 5.40 24.76 4.80
C VAL A 232 6.77 24.50 5.44
N GLY A 233 7.29 23.28 5.30
CA GLY A 233 8.64 22.97 5.73
C GLY A 233 9.05 21.53 5.45
N THR A 234 10.36 21.30 5.46
CA THR A 234 10.95 19.98 5.24
C THR A 234 12.10 19.78 6.23
N ILE A 235 12.20 18.58 6.79
CA ILE A 235 13.29 18.14 7.66
C ILE A 235 14.00 17.00 6.93
N SER A 236 15.28 17.19 6.59
CA SER A 236 16.08 16.17 5.90
C SER A 236 16.38 14.98 6.82
N GLY A 237 16.32 13.76 6.25
CA GLY A 237 16.71 12.50 6.90
C GLY A 237 18.09 11.99 6.51
#